data_AF-A0A2D5YQZ0-F1
#
_entry.id   AF-A0A2D5YQZ0-F1
#
_cell.length_a   1.000
_cell.length_b   1.000
_cell.length_c   1.000
_cell.angle_alpha   90.00
_cell.angle_beta   90.00
_cell.angle_gamma   90.00
#
_symmetry.space_group_name_H-M   'P 1'
#
loop_
_entity.id
_entity.type
_entity.pdbx_description
1 polymer ?
#
loop_
_entity_poly.entity_id
_entity_poly.type
_entity_poly.pdbx_seq_one_letter_code
_entity_poly.pdbx_strand_id
1 'polypeptide(L)'
;MDLSATKEQKPLYIRLRNWLLTLKVISWCYSKFLIFDRKVDGAISFFVKHYGKTKFMIAMSKKVQVLGIEKVWDKGPKAFIYFFLFYLIRDTILYIIIPIFIAKATT
;
A
#
# COMPACT_ATOMS: atom_id res chain seq x y z
N MET A 1 -38.48 -34.09 25.94
CA MET A 1 -37.20 -34.47 25.32
C MET A 1 -36.57 -33.19 24.82
N ASP A 2 -35.81 -32.53 25.70
CA ASP A 2 -35.20 -31.23 25.45
C ASP A 2 -34.05 -31.35 24.45
N LEU A 3 -34.29 -30.87 23.23
CA LEU A 3 -33.29 -30.71 22.17
C LEU A 3 -32.67 -29.30 22.20
N SER A 4 -32.42 -28.77 23.39
CA SER A 4 -31.78 -27.46 23.55
C SER A 4 -30.77 -27.48 24.68
N ALA A 5 -29.51 -27.80 24.37
CA ALA A 5 -28.31 -27.13 24.92
C ALA A 5 -27.05 -27.99 24.77
N THR A 6 -26.49 -28.04 23.56
CA THR A 6 -25.07 -28.38 23.36
C THR A 6 -24.42 -27.33 22.48
N LYS A 7 -24.54 -26.07 22.89
CA LYS A 7 -23.54 -25.05 22.51
C LYS A 7 -22.41 -25.13 23.51
N GLU A 8 -21.40 -25.92 23.15
CA GLU A 8 -20.16 -26.09 23.92
C GLU A 8 -19.51 -24.71 24.16
N GLN A 9 -19.72 -24.15 25.35
CA GLN A 9 -19.21 -22.85 25.75
C GLN A 9 -17.68 -22.96 25.94
N LYS A 10 -16.90 -22.63 24.91
CA LYS A 10 -15.43 -22.65 25.01
C LYS A 10 -14.95 -21.77 26.17
N PRO A 11 -14.08 -22.27 27.06
CA PRO A 11 -13.70 -21.55 28.27
C PRO A 11 -12.94 -20.25 27.96
N LEU A 12 -13.21 -19.21 28.75
CA LEU A 12 -12.77 -17.82 28.54
C LEU A 12 -11.25 -17.69 28.29
N TYR A 13 -10.44 -18.50 28.97
CA TYR A 13 -8.98 -18.48 28.86
C TYR A 13 -8.48 -18.87 27.45
N ILE A 14 -9.19 -19.76 26.74
CA ILE A 14 -8.85 -20.15 25.37
C ILE A 14 -9.10 -18.98 24.41
N ARG A 15 -10.17 -18.21 24.63
CA ARG A 15 -10.54 -17.06 23.81
C ARG A 15 -9.53 -15.91 23.98
N LEU A 16 -9.10 -15.64 25.22
CA LEU A 16 -8.05 -14.66 25.54
C LEU A 16 -6.69 -15.05 24.96
N ARG A 17 -6.30 -16.32 25.07
CA ARG A 17 -5.03 -16.85 24.52
C ARG A 17 -4.97 -16.69 23.00
N ASN A 18 -6.05 -17.02 22.29
CA ASN A 18 -6.11 -16.86 20.84
C ASN A 18 -6.01 -15.38 20.43
N TRP A 19 -6.64 -14.48 21.19
CA TRP A 19 -6.57 -13.04 20.95
C TRP A 19 -5.13 -12.49 21.13
N LEU A 20 -4.44 -12.94 22.19
CA LEU A 20 -3.02 -12.63 22.42
C LEU A 20 -2.10 -13.15 21.30
N LEU A 21 -2.33 -14.39 20.83
CA LEU A 21 -1.59 -14.95 19.71
C LEU A 21 -1.78 -14.15 18.43
N THR A 22 -3.03 -13.74 18.11
CA THR A 22 -3.30 -12.91 16.94
C THR A 22 -2.56 -11.56 17.00
N LEU A 23 -2.54 -10.89 18.16
CA LEU A 23 -1.81 -9.63 18.33
C LEU A 23 -0.30 -9.81 18.12
N LYS A 24 0.28 -10.91 18.61
CA LYS A 24 1.71 -11.21 18.46
C LYS A 24 2.09 -11.53 17.01
N VAL A 25 1.21 -12.20 16.27
CA VAL A 25 1.40 -12.44 14.83
C VAL A 25 1.32 -11.14 14.03
N ILE A 26 0.34 -10.27 14.34
CA ILE A 26 0.19 -8.96 13.70
C ILE A 26 1.44 -8.09 13.92
N SER A 27 1.95 -8.01 15.15
CA SER A 27 3.14 -7.22 15.45
C SER A 27 4.40 -7.78 14.78
N TRP A 28 4.50 -9.10 14.66
CA TRP A 28 5.58 -9.75 13.91
C TRP A 28 5.54 -9.39 12.42
N CYS A 29 4.39 -9.49 11.77
CA CYS A 29 4.22 -9.08 10.37
C CYS A 29 4.57 -7.60 10.15
N TYR A 30 4.11 -6.72 11.04
CA TYR A 30 4.40 -5.28 10.97
C TYR A 30 5.91 -5.00 11.11
N SER A 31 6.61 -5.70 12.02
CA SER A 31 8.05 -5.54 12.18
C SER A 31 8.85 -5.97 10.94
N LYS A 32 8.44 -7.06 10.27
CA LYS A 32 9.04 -7.51 9.01
C LYS A 32 8.80 -6.52 7.88
N PHE A 33 7.58 -5.97 7.81
CA PHE A 33 7.26 -4.91 6.85
C PHE A 33 8.14 -3.67 7.05
N LEU A 34 8.35 -3.22 8.29
CA LEU A 34 9.22 -2.08 8.59
C LEU A 34 10.68 -2.33 8.20
N ILE A 35 11.20 -3.54 8.41
CA ILE A 35 12.56 -3.90 8.00
C ILE A 35 12.67 -3.87 6.47
N PHE A 36 11.65 -4.36 5.77
CA PHE A 36 11.61 -4.31 4.31
C PHE A 36 11.50 -2.88 3.78
N ASP A 37 10.61 -2.07 4.33
CA ASP A 37 10.45 -0.65 3.97
C ASP A 37 11.76 0.13 4.21
N ARG A 38 12.49 -0.20 5.28
CA ARG A 38 13.82 0.38 5.54
C ARG A 38 14.86 0.01 4.48
N LYS A 39 14.78 -1.18 3.86
CA LYS A 39 15.68 -1.57 2.76
C LYS A 39 15.44 -0.79 1.46
N VAL A 40 14.24 -0.22 1.31
CA VAL A 40 13.88 0.62 0.16
C VAL A 40 13.79 2.10 0.55
N ASP A 41 14.59 2.53 1.54
CA ASP A 41 14.69 3.92 2.03
C ASP A 41 13.34 4.55 2.44
N GLY A 42 12.41 3.72 2.92
CA GLY A 42 11.06 4.16 3.28
C GLY A 42 10.20 4.55 2.08
N ALA A 43 10.55 4.11 0.87
CA ALA A 43 9.84 4.47 -0.36
C ALA A 43 8.40 3.96 -0.36
N ILE A 44 8.12 2.79 0.25
CA ILE A 44 6.76 2.21 0.28
C ILE A 44 5.90 2.98 1.26
N SER A 45 6.39 3.23 2.48
CA SER A 45 5.69 4.09 3.45
C SER A 45 5.43 5.48 2.88
N PHE A 46 6.40 6.06 2.17
CA PHE A 46 6.23 7.34 1.50
C PHE A 46 5.17 7.28 0.39
N PHE A 47 5.20 6.23 -0.44
CA PHE A 47 4.26 6.01 -1.54
C PHE A 47 2.82 5.88 -1.04
N VAL A 48 2.58 5.08 0.00
CA VAL A 48 1.26 4.92 0.62
C VAL A 48 0.80 6.25 1.24
N LYS A 49 1.66 6.92 2.00
CA LYS A 49 1.35 8.22 2.62
C LYS A 49 1.01 9.30 1.59
N HIS A 50 1.58 9.24 0.39
CA HIS A 50 1.34 10.20 -0.69
C HIS A 50 0.45 9.65 -1.80
N TYR A 51 -0.41 8.66 -1.52
CA TYR A 51 -1.41 8.14 -2.47
C TYR A 51 -0.81 7.70 -3.82
N GLY A 52 0.29 6.97 -3.77
CA GLY A 52 0.96 6.44 -4.95
C GLY A 52 1.92 7.42 -5.65
N LYS A 53 2.37 8.46 -4.95
CA LYS A 53 3.40 9.38 -5.46
C LYS A 53 4.77 9.03 -4.87
N THR A 54 5.77 8.88 -5.73
CA THR A 54 7.17 8.71 -5.30
C THR A 54 7.87 10.07 -5.16
N LYS A 55 8.92 10.15 -4.33
CA LYS A 55 9.75 11.37 -4.19
C LYS A 55 10.32 11.83 -5.54
N PHE A 56 10.77 10.87 -6.35
CA PHE A 56 11.23 11.10 -7.72
C PHE A 56 10.16 11.77 -8.58
N MET A 57 8.94 11.23 -8.58
CA MET A 57 7.83 11.78 -9.35
C MET A 57 7.51 13.21 -8.92
N ILE A 58 7.48 13.49 -7.60
CA ILE A 58 7.23 14.84 -7.10
C ILE A 58 8.32 15.83 -7.56
N ALA A 59 9.59 15.44 -7.42
CA ALA A 59 10.70 16.30 -7.85
C ALA A 59 10.70 16.54 -9.36
N MET A 60 10.40 15.50 -10.14
CA MET A 60 10.37 15.59 -11.60
C MET A 60 9.14 16.35 -12.11
N SER A 61 7.95 16.16 -11.52
CA SER A 61 6.76 16.96 -11.83
C SER A 61 7.02 18.45 -11.60
N LYS A 62 7.71 18.82 -10.53
CA LYS A 62 8.12 20.22 -10.29
C LYS A 62 9.08 20.72 -11.38
N LYS A 63 10.05 19.91 -11.79
CA LYS A 63 10.97 20.26 -12.89
C LYS A 63 10.23 20.44 -14.23
N VAL A 64 9.26 19.57 -14.52
CA VAL A 64 8.42 19.68 -15.72
C VAL A 64 7.57 20.95 -15.70
N GLN A 65 7.01 21.33 -14.55
CA GLN A 65 6.24 22.58 -14.43
C GLN A 65 7.09 23.83 -14.64
N VAL A 66 8.36 23.83 -14.20
CA VAL A 66 9.24 24.99 -14.31
C VAL A 66 9.91 25.09 -15.69
N LEU A 67 10.35 23.96 -16.25
CA LEU A 67 11.17 23.94 -17.47
C LEU A 67 10.37 23.62 -18.74
N GLY A 68 9.16 23.06 -18.60
CA GLY A 68 8.42 22.45 -19.71
C GLY A 68 8.88 21.02 -20.01
N ILE A 69 8.05 20.25 -20.72
CA ILE A 69 8.34 18.84 -21.05
C ILE A 69 9.56 18.73 -21.98
N GLU A 70 9.66 19.62 -22.95
CA GLU A 70 10.72 19.61 -23.98
C GLU A 70 12.11 19.77 -23.36
N LYS A 71 12.30 20.80 -22.52
CA LYS A 71 13.60 21.05 -21.87
C LYS A 71 13.95 20.02 -20.80
N VAL A 72 12.96 19.25 -20.31
CA VAL A 72 13.21 18.12 -19.40
C VAL A 72 13.70 16.90 -20.16
N TRP A 73 13.16 16.65 -21.37
CA TRP A 73 13.66 15.63 -22.28
C TRP A 73 15.14 15.88 -22.62
N ASP A 74 15.48 17.12 -22.99
CA ASP A 74 16.85 17.51 -23.37
C ASP A 74 17.88 17.33 -22.25
N LYS A 75 17.46 17.48 -20.98
CA LYS A 75 18.34 17.32 -19.83
C LYS A 75 18.57 15.86 -19.41
N GLY A 76 17.70 14.94 -19.83
CA GLY A 76 17.74 13.59 -19.32
C GLY A 76 16.61 12.71 -19.85
N PRO A 77 16.73 12.18 -21.08
CA PRO A 77 15.68 11.37 -21.69
C PRO A 77 15.41 10.08 -20.90
N LYS A 78 16.45 9.49 -20.29
CA LYS A 78 16.30 8.31 -19.41
C LYS A 78 15.42 8.61 -18.20
N ALA A 79 15.66 9.73 -17.50
CA ALA A 79 14.87 10.13 -16.34
C ALA A 79 13.44 10.49 -16.73
N PHE A 80 13.24 11.09 -17.90
CA PHE A 80 11.92 11.35 -18.45
C PHE A 80 11.14 10.06 -18.74
N ILE A 81 11.78 9.06 -19.36
CA ILE A 81 11.14 7.76 -19.62
C ILE A 81 10.76 7.07 -18.31
N TYR A 82 11.64 7.07 -17.30
CA TYR A 82 11.28 6.53 -15.98
C TYR A 82 10.11 7.29 -15.36
N PHE A 83 10.09 8.62 -15.46
CA PHE A 83 8.99 9.45 -14.97
C PHE A 83 7.67 9.13 -15.66
N PHE A 84 7.69 8.97 -16.97
CA PHE A 84 6.53 8.59 -17.77
C PHE A 84 6.03 7.19 -17.41
N LEU A 85 6.94 6.22 -17.29
CA LEU A 85 6.61 4.85 -16.91
C LEU A 85 6.01 4.79 -15.50
N PHE A 86 6.53 5.58 -14.55
CA PHE A 86 5.96 5.70 -13.21
C PHE A 86 4.53 6.28 -13.23
N TYR A 87 4.27 7.28 -14.07
CA TYR A 87 2.93 7.83 -14.27
C TYR A 87 1.97 6.78 -14.84
N LEU A 88 2.41 6.03 -15.85
CA LEU A 88 1.62 4.97 -16.47
C LEU A 88 1.27 3.84 -15.49
N ILE A 89 2.25 3.36 -14.71
CA ILE A 89 2.03 2.33 -13.71
C ILE A 89 1.08 2.82 -12.62
N ARG A 90 1.26 4.06 -12.12
CA ARG A 90 0.37 4.64 -11.09
C ARG A 90 -1.07 4.71 -11.58
N ASP A 91 -1.29 5.25 -12.78
CA ASP A 91 -2.64 5.37 -13.33
C ASP A 91 -3.24 4.00 -13.62
N THR A 92 -2.45 3.04 -14.10
CA THR A 92 -2.89 1.65 -14.28
C THR A 92 -3.32 1.00 -12.97
N ILE A 93 -2.49 1.09 -11.92
CA ILE A 93 -2.81 0.55 -10.58
C ILE A 93 -4.07 1.22 -10.03
N LEU A 94 -4.18 2.55 -10.17
CA LEU A 94 -5.34 3.31 -9.71
C LEU A 94 -6.61 2.86 -10.44
N TYR A 95 -6.55 2.67 -11.76
CA TYR A 95 -7.67 2.23 -12.59
C TYR A 95 -8.07 0.78 -12.32
N ILE A 96 -7.16 -0.07 -11.82
CA ILE A 96 -7.50 -1.42 -11.36
C ILE A 96 -8.13 -1.38 -9.97
N ILE A 97 -7.59 -0.58 -9.05
CA ILE A 97 -8.06 -0.51 -7.66
C ILE A 97 -9.45 0.12 -7.56
N ILE A 98 -9.74 1.17 -8.33
CA ILE A 98 -11.01 1.90 -8.25
C ILE A 98 -12.23 0.98 -8.52
N PRO A 99 -12.30 0.22 -9.63
CA PRO A 99 -13.41 -0.70 -9.88
C PRO A 99 -13.55 -1.79 -8.83
N ILE A 100 -12.43 -2.35 -8.36
CA ILE A 100 -12.45 -3.38 -7.31
C ILE A 100 -13.05 -2.81 -6.02
N PHE A 101 -12.67 -1.57 -5.66
CA PHE A 101 -13.21 -0.91 -4.48
C PHE A 101 -14.72 -0.63 -4.60
N ILE A 102 -15.16 -0.16 -5.77
CA ILE A 102 -16.59 0.10 -6.05
C ILE A 102 -17.41 -1.20 -6.00
N ALA A 103 -16.91 -2.29 -6.61
CA ALA A 103 -17.58 -3.59 -6.61
C ALA A 103 -17.78 -4.12 -5.18
N LYS A 104 -16.75 -4.00 -4.33
CA LYS A 104 -16.80 -4.40 -2.92
C LYS A 104 -17.69 -3.52 -2.05
N ALA A 105 -17.85 -2.24 -2.38
CA ALA A 105 -18.73 -1.34 -1.63
C ALA A 105 -20.22 -1.58 -1.93
N THR A 106 -20.51 -2.20 -3.08
CA THR A 106 -21.88 -2.41 -3.56
C THR A 106 -22.41 -3.81 -3.23
N THR A 107 -21.53 -4.76 -2.87
CA THR A 107 -21.87 -6.14 -2.45
C THR A 107 -21.92 -6.23 -0.94
#